data_AF-A0A2G9NXW6-F1
#
_entry.id   AF-A0A2G9NXW6-F1
#
_cell.length_a   1.000
_cell.length_b   1.000
_cell.length_c   1.000
_cell.angle_alpha   90.00
_cell.angle_beta   90.00
_cell.angle_gamma   90.00
#
_symmetry.space_group_name_H-M   'P 1'
#
loop_
_entity.id
_entity.type
_entity.pdbx_description
1 polymer ?
#
loop_
_entity_poly.entity_id
_entity_poly.type
_entity_poly.pdbx_seq_one_letter_code
_entity_poly.pdbx_strand_id
1 'polypeptide(L)'
;DIDTTHANSILYFLSDSNNNSISESINIDKNSTKIRISGEKIKEFDNGAKDLKIFAISDSVLKPDYYSTSFLIVENNGVLPELNYDDTEFNQNDSFEWVLLIVPTIIIITTIIYIKKRKH
;
A
#
# COMPACT_ATOMS: atom_id res chain seq x y z
N ASP A 1 -21.40 7.35 -12.77
CA ASP A 1 -21.74 8.49 -13.63
C ASP A 1 -20.86 9.65 -13.26
N ILE A 2 -20.51 10.47 -14.23
CA ILE A 2 -19.63 11.62 -14.05
C ILE A 2 -20.38 12.83 -14.56
N ASP A 3 -20.64 13.77 -13.67
CA ASP A 3 -21.19 15.07 -14.02
C ASP A 3 -20.05 16.01 -14.39
N THR A 4 -20.20 16.70 -15.52
CA THR A 4 -19.18 17.57 -16.07
C THR A 4 -19.77 18.93 -16.40
N THR A 5 -19.07 19.99 -16.04
CA THR A 5 -19.50 21.36 -16.32
C THR A 5 -18.47 22.01 -17.24
N HIS A 6 -18.89 22.38 -18.45
CA HIS A 6 -18.04 23.00 -19.50
C HIS A 6 -16.86 22.14 -20.01
N ALA A 7 -16.89 20.82 -19.83
CA ALA A 7 -15.91 19.91 -20.43
C ALA A 7 -16.35 19.47 -21.83
N ASN A 8 -15.41 19.39 -22.76
CA ASN A 8 -15.61 18.90 -24.12
C ASN A 8 -15.26 17.42 -24.25
N SER A 9 -14.33 16.93 -23.41
CA SER A 9 -13.94 15.53 -23.37
C SER A 9 -13.47 15.12 -21.97
N ILE A 10 -13.50 13.82 -21.71
CA ILE A 10 -12.82 13.19 -20.59
C ILE A 10 -11.72 12.28 -21.14
N LEU A 11 -10.53 12.39 -20.57
CA LEU A 11 -9.47 11.41 -20.72
C LEU A 11 -9.32 10.66 -19.40
N TYR A 12 -9.45 9.34 -19.41
CA TYR A 12 -9.22 8.54 -18.22
C TYR A 12 -8.05 7.57 -18.38
N PHE A 13 -7.44 7.24 -17.25
CA PHE A 13 -6.38 6.25 -17.11
C PHE A 13 -6.77 5.27 -16.02
N LEU A 14 -6.67 3.98 -16.31
CA LEU A 14 -6.71 2.91 -15.31
C LEU A 14 -5.32 2.27 -15.27
N SER A 15 -4.69 2.26 -14.10
CA SER A 15 -3.33 1.74 -13.92
C SER A 15 -3.19 0.83 -12.71
N ASP A 16 -2.16 -0.01 -12.70
CA ASP A 16 -1.75 -0.82 -11.55
C ASP A 16 -0.33 -0.47 -11.04
N SER A 17 0.09 -1.15 -9.97
CA SER A 17 1.45 -1.01 -9.40
C SER A 17 2.56 -1.54 -10.30
N ASN A 18 2.22 -2.33 -11.31
CA ASN A 18 3.15 -3.01 -12.21
C ASN A 18 3.38 -2.21 -13.51
N ASN A 19 3.03 -0.92 -13.49
CA ASN A 19 3.08 0.00 -14.64
C ASN A 19 2.18 -0.41 -15.82
N ASN A 20 1.24 -1.35 -15.64
CA ASN A 20 0.22 -1.57 -16.64
C ASN A 20 -0.75 -0.39 -16.60
N SER A 21 -1.11 0.15 -17.77
CA SER A 21 -2.06 1.25 -17.86
C SER A 21 -2.84 1.16 -19.16
N ILE A 22 -4.15 1.37 -19.06
CA ILE A 22 -5.01 1.65 -20.21
C ILE A 22 -5.45 3.10 -20.15
N SER A 23 -5.64 3.72 -21.32
CA SER A 23 -6.20 5.06 -21.42
C SER A 23 -7.21 5.14 -22.56
N GLU A 24 -8.22 5.97 -22.37
CA GLU A 24 -9.25 6.20 -23.38
C GLU A 24 -9.88 7.58 -23.20
N SER A 25 -10.25 8.19 -24.33
CA SER A 25 -10.89 9.50 -24.38
C SER A 25 -12.34 9.36 -24.79
N ILE A 26 -13.22 10.11 -24.13
CA ILE A 26 -14.66 10.12 -24.36
C ILE A 26 -15.08 11.57 -24.61
N ASN A 27 -15.67 11.83 -25.77
CA ASN A 27 -16.28 13.13 -26.06
C ASN A 27 -17.55 13.31 -25.22
N ILE A 28 -17.76 14.54 -24.78
CA ILE A 28 -18.88 14.92 -23.93
C ILE A 28 -19.86 15.76 -24.73
N ASP A 29 -21.01 15.17 -25.05
CA ASP A 29 -22.09 15.86 -25.77
C ASP A 29 -23.12 16.52 -24.83
N LYS A 30 -23.08 16.20 -23.53
CA LYS A 30 -24.00 16.65 -22.48
C LYS A 30 -23.25 16.88 -21.17
N ASN A 31 -23.80 17.58 -20.19
CA ASN A 31 -23.16 17.83 -18.89
C ASN A 31 -22.92 16.57 -18.01
N SER A 32 -23.01 15.36 -18.55
CA SER A 32 -22.74 14.12 -17.85
C SER A 32 -22.32 13.02 -18.82
N THR A 33 -21.45 12.11 -18.39
CA THR A 33 -21.08 10.91 -19.15
C THR A 33 -20.86 9.69 -18.24
N LYS A 34 -20.71 8.51 -18.84
CA LYS A 34 -20.47 7.25 -18.14
C LYS A 34 -19.24 6.56 -18.74
N ILE A 35 -18.20 6.38 -17.93
CA ILE A 35 -17.07 5.53 -18.27
C ILE A 35 -17.53 4.07 -18.13
N ARG A 36 -17.37 3.28 -19.20
CA ARG A 36 -17.59 1.85 -19.20
C ARG A 36 -16.29 1.15 -19.55
N ILE A 37 -15.70 0.48 -18.56
CA ILE A 37 -14.51 -0.34 -18.76
C ILE A 37 -14.97 -1.78 -19.01
N SER A 38 -14.63 -2.35 -20.16
CA SER A 38 -15.03 -3.72 -20.48
C SER A 38 -14.31 -4.71 -19.58
N GLY A 39 -14.95 -5.84 -19.27
CA GLY A 39 -14.31 -6.91 -18.51
C GLY A 39 -13.07 -7.48 -19.19
N GLU A 40 -13.00 -7.43 -20.52
CA GLU A 40 -11.80 -7.81 -21.30
C GLU A 40 -10.61 -6.92 -20.97
N LYS A 41 -10.80 -5.59 -20.95
CA LYS A 41 -9.74 -4.65 -20.53
C LYS A 41 -9.35 -4.84 -19.06
N ILE A 42 -10.31 -5.21 -18.20
CA ILE A 42 -10.01 -5.50 -16.79
C ILE A 42 -9.23 -6.81 -16.63
N LYS A 43 -9.41 -7.82 -17.51
CA LYS A 43 -8.64 -9.07 -17.47
C LYS A 43 -7.15 -8.89 -17.78
N GLU A 44 -6.77 -7.80 -18.45
CA GLU A 44 -5.36 -7.44 -18.65
C GLU A 44 -4.69 -7.02 -17.33
N PHE A 45 -5.49 -6.73 -16.30
CA PHE A 45 -5.02 -6.34 -14.99
C PHE A 45 -5.18 -7.48 -13.97
N ASP A 46 -4.11 -7.76 -13.25
CA ASP A 46 -4.14 -8.72 -12.14
C ASP A 46 -4.94 -8.18 -10.94
N ASN A 47 -5.27 -9.09 -10.01
CA ASN A 47 -5.84 -8.73 -8.71
C ASN A 47 -4.93 -7.75 -7.94
N GLY A 48 -5.52 -6.97 -7.03
CA GLY A 48 -4.83 -6.00 -6.20
C GLY A 48 -5.19 -4.55 -6.51
N ALA A 49 -4.34 -3.62 -6.07
CA ALA A 49 -4.61 -2.18 -6.14
C ALA A 49 -4.59 -1.66 -7.59
N LYS A 50 -5.56 -0.80 -7.89
CA LYS A 50 -5.73 -0.10 -9.15
C LYS A 50 -6.06 1.35 -8.89
N ASP A 51 -5.57 2.21 -9.78
CA ASP A 51 -5.83 3.64 -9.76
C ASP A 51 -6.63 4.04 -10.98
N LEU A 52 -7.71 4.79 -10.77
CA LEU A 52 -8.47 5.45 -11.81
C LEU A 52 -8.24 6.96 -11.72
N LYS A 53 -7.67 7.53 -12.78
CA LYS A 53 -7.49 8.98 -12.95
C LYS A 53 -8.37 9.45 -14.10
N ILE A 54 -9.06 10.57 -13.89
CA ILE A 54 -10.00 11.16 -14.85
C ILE A 54 -9.61 12.63 -15.01
N PHE A 55 -9.44 13.05 -16.25
CA PHE A 55 -9.17 14.44 -16.62
C PHE A 55 -10.32 14.98 -17.44
N ALA A 56 -10.94 16.06 -16.98
CA ALA A 56 -11.97 16.78 -17.71
C ALA A 56 -11.30 17.89 -18.52
N ILE A 57 -11.34 17.78 -19.85
CA ILE A 57 -10.66 18.66 -20.78
C ILE A 57 -11.71 19.57 -21.43
N SER A 58 -11.40 20.86 -21.51
CA SER A 58 -12.23 21.87 -22.14
C SER A 58 -11.39 22.67 -23.12
N ASP A 59 -11.94 22.98 -24.29
CA ASP A 59 -11.27 23.82 -25.29
C ASP A 59 -11.21 25.29 -24.82
N SER A 60 -12.03 25.66 -23.83
CA SER A 60 -12.13 27.03 -23.31
C SER A 60 -11.09 27.38 -22.24
N VAL A 61 -10.46 26.37 -21.62
CA VAL A 61 -9.47 26.57 -20.54
C VAL A 61 -8.25 25.68 -20.76
N LEU A 62 -7.07 26.22 -20.45
CA LEU A 62 -5.80 25.51 -20.69
C LEU A 62 -5.51 24.41 -19.67
N LYS A 63 -6.10 24.49 -18.47
CA LYS A 63 -5.84 23.55 -17.38
C LYS A 63 -7.03 22.60 -17.23
N PRO A 64 -6.85 21.29 -17.46
CA PRO A 64 -7.88 20.29 -17.16
C PRO A 64 -8.19 20.24 -15.67
N ASP A 65 -9.44 19.95 -15.35
CA ASP A 65 -9.79 19.51 -14.01
C ASP A 65 -9.49 18.01 -13.87
N TYR A 66 -9.23 17.53 -12.66
CA TYR A 66 -8.86 16.14 -12.43
C TYR A 66 -9.53 15.53 -11.20
N TYR A 67 -9.84 14.25 -11.31
CA TYR A 67 -10.30 13.40 -10.22
C TYR A 67 -9.49 12.12 -10.21
N SER A 68 -9.14 11.61 -9.02
CA SER A 68 -8.40 10.37 -8.87
C SER A 68 -8.97 9.56 -7.73
N THR A 69 -9.06 8.25 -7.92
CA THR A 69 -9.46 7.30 -6.88
C THR A 69 -8.69 6.00 -7.04
N SER A 70 -8.49 5.29 -5.94
CA SER A 70 -7.87 3.97 -5.92
C SER A 70 -8.87 2.94 -5.41
N PHE A 71 -8.78 1.71 -5.91
CA PHE A 71 -9.63 0.61 -5.50
C PHE A 71 -8.90 -0.74 -5.63
N LEU A 72 -9.42 -1.77 -4.97
CA LEU A 72 -8.87 -3.12 -5.01
C LEU A 72 -9.73 -4.01 -5.91
N ILE A 73 -9.09 -4.76 -6.81
CA ILE A 73 -9.71 -5.87 -7.53
C ILE A 73 -9.38 -7.16 -6.78
N VAL A 74 -10.40 -7.95 -6.47
CA VAL A 74 -10.26 -9.23 -5.74
C VAL A 74 -10.90 -10.36 -6.53
N GLU A 75 -10.36 -11.57 -6.38
CA GLU A 75 -10.82 -12.76 -7.12
C GLU A 75 -12.20 -13.26 -6.66
N ASN A 76 -12.55 -13.03 -5.39
CA ASN A 76 -13.81 -13.46 -4.80
C ASN A 76 -14.53 -12.29 -4.12
N ASN A 77 -15.85 -12.23 -4.32
CA ASN A 77 -16.71 -11.08 -4.01
C ASN A 77 -16.92 -10.78 -2.51
N GLY A 78 -16.08 -11.29 -1.60
CA GLY A 78 -16.38 -11.24 -0.18
C GLY A 78 -15.21 -11.23 0.80
N VAL A 79 -13.95 -11.32 0.33
CA VAL A 79 -12.80 -11.35 1.24
C VAL A 79 -11.80 -10.31 0.78
N LEU A 80 -11.70 -9.21 1.53
CA LEU A 80 -10.57 -8.30 1.40
C LEU A 80 -9.30 -9.10 1.71
N PRO A 81 -8.15 -8.81 1.05
CA PRO A 81 -6.90 -9.45 1.41
C PRO A 81 -6.70 -9.32 2.91
N GLU A 82 -6.57 -10.45 3.61
CA GLU A 82 -6.22 -10.41 5.02
C GLU A 82 -4.85 -9.75 5.12
N LEU A 83 -4.83 -8.56 5.72
CA LEU A 83 -3.59 -7.98 6.17
C LEU A 83 -3.13 -8.87 7.31
N ASN A 84 -2.29 -9.85 6.98
CA ASN A 84 -1.41 -10.45 7.96
C ASN A 84 -0.51 -9.31 8.43
N TYR A 85 -1.00 -8.56 9.41
CA TYR A 85 -0.11 -8.04 10.41
C TYR A 85 0.52 -9.31 10.96
N ASP A 86 1.73 -9.63 10.48
CA ASP A 86 2.63 -10.37 11.35
C ASP A 86 2.60 -9.52 12.61
N ASP A 87 1.89 -10.01 13.62
CA ASP A 87 2.17 -9.65 14.98
C ASP A 87 3.66 -9.90 15.06
N THR A 88 4.43 -8.82 14.88
CA THR A 88 5.76 -8.71 15.41
C THR A 88 5.55 -8.71 16.91
N GLU A 89 5.05 -9.84 17.45
CA GLU A 89 5.48 -10.34 18.72
C GLU A 89 6.97 -10.11 18.67
N PHE A 90 7.42 -9.15 19.50
CA PHE A 90 8.80 -9.03 19.86
C PHE A 90 9.27 -10.46 20.08
N ASN A 91 10.08 -10.97 19.16
CA ASN A 91 10.67 -12.29 19.30
C ASN A 91 11.53 -12.20 20.57
N GLN A 92 10.94 -12.52 21.72
CA GLN A 92 11.65 -12.67 23.00
C GLN A 92 12.63 -13.84 22.94
N ASN A 93 12.76 -14.51 21.79
CA ASN A 93 13.81 -15.47 21.53
C ASN A 93 15.16 -14.83 21.14
N ASP A 94 15.29 -13.50 21.22
CA ASP A 94 16.57 -12.83 21.10
C ASP A 94 17.38 -12.98 22.39
N SER A 95 18.00 -14.15 22.53
CA SER A 95 19.38 -14.33 22.98
C SER A 95 19.86 -13.55 24.22
N PHE A 96 18.97 -13.14 25.14
CA PHE A 96 19.31 -12.40 26.36
C PHE A 96 19.13 -13.23 27.65
N GLU A 97 18.47 -14.38 27.60
CA GLU A 97 18.29 -15.23 28.79
C GLU A 97 19.63 -15.73 29.36
N TRP A 98 20.57 -16.16 28.52
CA TRP A 98 21.90 -16.60 28.96
C TRP A 98 22.74 -15.45 29.54
N VAL A 99 22.51 -14.21 29.08
CA VAL A 99 23.20 -13.01 29.58
C VAL A 99 22.80 -12.73 31.04
N LEU A 100 21.54 -12.99 31.42
CA LEU A 100 21.08 -12.85 32.81
C LEU A 100 21.78 -13.82 33.78
N LEU A 101 22.27 -14.97 33.32
CA LEU A 101 23.00 -15.94 34.14
C LEU A 101 24.51 -15.67 34.23
N ILE A 102 25.12 -15.08 33.19
CA ILE A 102 26.57 -14.79 33.15
C ILE A 102 26.96 -13.64 34.08
N VAL A 103 26.15 -12.58 34.16
CA VAL A 103 26.46 -11.42 35.00
C VAL A 103 26.63 -11.78 36.49
N PRO A 104 25.70 -12.49 37.16
CA PRO A 104 25.87 -12.83 38.58
C PRO A 104 27.02 -13.81 38.83
N THR A 105 27.30 -14.73 37.91
CA THR A 105 28.39 -15.70 38.07
C THR A 105 29.77 -15.04 38.05
N ILE A 106 29.99 -14.05 37.18
CA ILE A 106 31.25 -13.27 37.16
C ILE A 106 31.43 -12.47 38.45
N ILE A 107 30.37 -11.87 38.98
CA ILE A 107 30.42 -11.10 40.24
C ILE A 107 30.82 -12.01 41.41
N ILE A 108 30.27 -13.22 41.48
CA ILE A 108 30.62 -14.20 42.53
C ILE A 108 32.10 -14.60 42.43
N ILE A 109 32.57 -14.97 41.23
CA ILE A 109 33.96 -15.42 41.02
C ILE A 109 34.96 -14.30 41.38
N THR A 110 34.71 -13.08 40.91
CA THR A 110 35.59 -11.94 41.18
C THR A 110 35.64 -11.59 42.68
N THR A 111 34.49 -11.67 43.36
CA THR A 111 34.41 -11.46 44.81
C THR A 111 35.20 -12.51 45.59
N ILE A 112 35.07 -13.79 45.23
CA ILE A 112 35.82 -14.88 45.87
C ILE A 112 37.33 -14.68 45.71
N ILE A 113 37.79 -14.35 44.49
CA ILE A 113 39.20 -14.09 44.20
C ILE A 113 39.72 -12.90 45.01
N TYR A 114 38.95 -11.80 45.06
CA TYR A 114 39.31 -10.61 45.82
C TYR A 114 39.47 -10.92 47.31
N ILE A 115 38.51 -11.63 47.91
CA ILE A 115 38.55 -12.02 49.32
C ILE A 115 39.74 -12.95 49.59
N LYS A 116 39.98 -13.94 48.72
CA LYS A 116 41.12 -14.87 48.86
C LYS A 116 42.47 -14.14 48.79
N LYS A 117 42.59 -13.15 47.91
CA LYS A 117 43.79 -12.32 47.76
C LYS A 117 44.00 -11.36 48.94
N ARG A 118 42.94 -10.92 49.62
CA ARG A 118 43.03 -10.06 50.82
C ARG A 118 43.37 -10.84 52.10
N LYS A 119 43.07 -12.14 52.13
CA LYS A 119 43.31 -13.03 53.29
C LYS A 119 44.68 -13.72 53.28
N HIS A 120 45.40 -13.64 52.15
CA HIS A 120 46.82 -13.96 51.99
C HIS A 120 47.65 -12.68 52.04
#